data_AF-A0A7K1AQG4-F1
#
_entry.id   AF-A0A7K1AQG4-F1
#
_cell.length_a   1.000
_cell.length_b   1.000
_cell.length_c   1.000
_cell.angle_alpha   90.00
_cell.angle_beta   90.00
_cell.angle_gamma   90.00
#
_symmetry.space_group_name_H-M   'P 1'
#
loop_
_entity.id
_entity.type
_entity.pdbx_description
1 polymer ?
#
loop_
_entity_poly.entity_id
_entity_poly.type
_entity_poly.pdbx_seq_one_letter_code
_entity_poly.pdbx_strand_id
1 'polypeptide(L)'
;LLLGGIMEHIEEAGIHSGDSACVLPAMTITDSQRSEIRAATLKIAQGVDVRGLINIQFAMAENILYVLEANPRASRTVPFVSKATGVPLAKAAARISLGSTIASLRAEGLLPTSGDAVAKGISVKEAVLPWNRFRRVDGRGVDAVLGPEMRSTGEVMGIADTFGEAYAKSQISSFGPLPKSGTVFISLADKDKKSGVNPARELSALGFRLLATDGTARLLSENGIPAVVVRKNSQGTGPMGEKTIVELLNGGDIDLVINTPVGRGTRADGWAIRTASVQRSIPIITTTAGFSAAVQGIKALQAGVLSVSPIQEWLKK
;
A
#
# COMPACT_ATOMS: atom_id res chain seq x y z
N LEU A 1 11.96 -0.56 -26.85
CA LEU A 1 11.38 -0.35 -25.50
C LEU A 1 12.41 -0.74 -24.45
N LEU A 2 12.58 0.08 -23.42
CA LEU A 2 13.19 -0.27 -22.14
C LEU A 2 12.08 -0.14 -21.10
N LEU A 3 11.77 -1.20 -20.34
CA LEU A 3 10.91 -1.05 -19.18
C LEU A 3 11.75 -0.51 -18.01
N GLY A 4 11.35 0.66 -17.49
CA GLY A 4 11.99 1.23 -16.30
C GLY A 4 11.64 0.47 -15.01
N GLY A 5 10.42 -0.07 -14.93
CA GLY A 5 9.97 -0.89 -13.82
C GLY A 5 8.49 -1.23 -13.93
N ILE A 6 8.11 -2.42 -13.47
CA ILE A 6 6.71 -2.83 -13.30
C ILE A 6 6.45 -2.86 -11.80
N MET A 7 5.74 -1.84 -11.31
CA MET A 7 5.32 -1.75 -9.92
C MET A 7 3.96 -2.42 -9.75
N GLU A 8 3.77 -3.07 -8.62
CA GLU A 8 2.48 -3.64 -8.22
C GLU A 8 1.95 -2.85 -7.02
N HIS A 9 0.70 -2.38 -7.09
CA HIS A 9 0.07 -1.73 -5.95
C HIS A 9 -0.28 -2.77 -4.88
N ILE A 10 -0.19 -2.37 -3.62
CA ILE A 10 -0.73 -3.17 -2.52
C ILE A 10 -2.24 -3.04 -2.52
N GLU A 11 -2.76 -1.81 -2.61
CA GLU A 11 -4.19 -1.55 -2.74
C GLU A 11 -4.75 -1.98 -4.11
N GLU A 12 -6.01 -2.45 -4.10
CA GLU A 12 -6.74 -2.84 -5.30
C GLU A 12 -7.06 -1.64 -6.23
N ALA A 13 -7.28 -1.94 -7.51
CA ALA A 13 -7.76 -0.95 -8.47
C ALA A 13 -9.10 -0.35 -8.00
N GLY A 14 -9.20 0.98 -8.04
CA GLY A 14 -10.29 1.74 -7.41
C GLY A 14 -9.79 2.67 -6.31
N ILE A 15 -8.61 2.38 -5.75
CA ILE A 15 -7.81 3.34 -4.99
C ILE A 15 -6.81 4.01 -5.94
N HIS A 16 -6.68 5.33 -5.83
CA HIS A 16 -5.85 6.12 -6.72
C HIS A 16 -4.37 5.75 -6.57
N SER A 17 -3.66 5.58 -7.69
CA SER A 17 -2.25 5.17 -7.74
C SER A 17 -1.27 6.05 -6.95
N GLY A 18 -1.65 7.29 -6.70
CA GLY A 18 -0.90 8.23 -5.86
C GLY A 18 -0.98 7.91 -4.37
N ASP A 19 -2.12 7.41 -3.91
CA ASP A 19 -2.38 7.08 -2.51
C ASP A 19 -2.12 5.60 -2.20
N SER A 20 -2.03 4.75 -3.22
CA SER A 20 -1.62 3.36 -3.06
C SER A 20 -0.14 3.25 -2.69
N ALA A 21 0.14 2.35 -1.75
CA ALA A 21 1.45 1.77 -1.60
C ALA A 21 1.74 0.89 -2.82
N CYS A 22 3.02 0.76 -3.19
CA CYS A 22 3.41 -0.14 -4.26
C CYS A 22 4.78 -0.77 -4.02
N VAL A 23 5.01 -1.91 -4.65
CA VAL A 23 6.24 -2.69 -4.54
C VAL A 23 6.92 -2.83 -5.91
N LEU A 24 8.25 -2.77 -5.88
CA LEU A 24 9.12 -3.09 -7.00
C LEU A 24 10.24 -4.04 -6.51
N PRO A 25 10.44 -5.21 -7.12
CA PRO A 25 9.68 -5.77 -8.25
C PRO A 25 8.23 -6.13 -7.89
N ALA A 26 7.34 -6.20 -8.89
CA ALA A 26 6.02 -6.80 -8.72
C ALA A 26 6.15 -8.25 -8.19
N MET A 27 5.32 -8.59 -7.20
CA MET A 27 5.45 -9.79 -6.36
C MET A 27 4.48 -10.91 -6.77
N THR A 28 3.28 -10.58 -7.23
CA THR A 28 2.24 -11.58 -7.55
C THR A 28 2.01 -11.76 -9.06
N ILE A 29 2.54 -10.84 -9.87
CA ILE A 29 2.43 -10.89 -11.33
C ILE A 29 3.31 -12.01 -11.90
N THR A 30 2.71 -12.92 -12.66
CA THR A 30 3.39 -14.05 -13.32
C THR A 30 4.25 -13.60 -14.51
N ASP A 31 5.14 -14.47 -14.98
CA ASP A 31 5.97 -14.17 -16.16
C ASP A 31 5.15 -14.02 -17.46
N SER A 32 4.03 -14.76 -17.57
CA SER A 32 3.11 -14.60 -18.69
C SER A 32 2.43 -13.23 -18.67
N GLN A 33 1.93 -12.81 -17.51
CA GLN A 33 1.33 -11.48 -17.31
C GLN A 33 2.37 -10.37 -17.53
N ARG A 34 3.62 -10.56 -17.08
CA ARG A 34 4.73 -9.63 -17.33
C ARG A 34 5.01 -9.46 -18.81
N SER A 35 4.97 -10.56 -19.57
CA SER A 35 5.16 -10.56 -21.02
C SER A 35 4.01 -9.84 -21.74
N GLU A 36 2.77 -10.05 -21.28
CA GLU A 36 1.59 -9.35 -21.78
C GLU A 36 1.67 -7.84 -21.54
N ILE A 37 2.02 -7.42 -20.31
CA ILE A 37 2.25 -6.02 -19.94
C ILE A 37 3.33 -5.39 -20.83
N ARG A 38 4.44 -6.10 -21.06
CA ARG A 38 5.52 -5.62 -21.96
C ARG A 38 5.03 -5.42 -23.39
N ALA A 39 4.28 -6.39 -23.92
CA ALA A 39 3.74 -6.32 -25.28
C ALA A 39 2.73 -5.17 -25.43
N ALA A 40 1.80 -5.02 -24.48
CA ALA A 40 0.85 -3.92 -24.45
C ALA A 40 1.55 -2.57 -24.34
N THR A 41 2.56 -2.46 -23.46
CA THR A 41 3.36 -1.24 -23.28
C THR A 41 4.05 -0.82 -24.58
N LEU A 42 4.67 -1.76 -25.29
CA LEU A 42 5.32 -1.48 -26.57
C LEU A 42 4.32 -0.98 -27.61
N LYS A 43 3.19 -1.69 -27.76
CA LYS A 43 2.14 -1.33 -28.72
C LYS A 43 1.58 0.07 -28.45
N ILE A 44 1.27 0.38 -27.19
CA ILE A 44 0.75 1.70 -26.80
C ILE A 44 1.81 2.78 -27.06
N ALA A 45 3.06 2.57 -26.62
CA ALA A 45 4.12 3.54 -26.80
C ALA A 45 4.41 3.85 -28.29
N GLN A 46 4.31 2.85 -29.16
CA GLN A 46 4.42 3.04 -30.61
C GLN A 46 3.18 3.74 -31.19
N GLY A 47 1.98 3.36 -30.76
CA GLY A 47 0.73 3.92 -31.25
C GLY A 47 0.54 5.41 -30.95
N VAL A 48 1.15 5.91 -29.87
CA VAL A 48 1.13 7.35 -29.50
C VAL A 48 2.48 8.06 -29.76
N ASP A 49 3.36 7.44 -30.54
CA ASP A 49 4.69 7.92 -30.93
C ASP A 49 5.55 8.51 -29.78
N VAL A 50 5.66 7.76 -28.68
CA VAL A 50 6.43 8.22 -27.52
C VAL A 50 7.91 8.44 -27.87
N ARG A 51 8.42 9.63 -27.54
CA ARG A 51 9.84 10.01 -27.59
C ARG A 51 10.32 10.47 -26.21
N GLY A 52 10.55 9.52 -25.32
CA GLY A 52 10.94 9.78 -23.93
C GLY A 52 10.27 8.82 -22.97
N LEU A 53 9.73 9.33 -21.87
CA LEU A 53 9.00 8.53 -20.88
C LEU A 53 7.52 8.40 -21.23
N ILE A 54 6.98 7.23 -20.90
CA ILE A 54 5.55 6.97 -20.82
C ILE A 54 5.29 6.17 -19.54
N ASN A 55 4.20 6.50 -18.86
CA ASN A 55 3.64 5.70 -17.78
C ASN A 55 2.30 5.13 -18.23
N ILE A 56 2.06 3.84 -17.98
CA ILE A 56 0.80 3.18 -18.31
C ILE A 56 0.29 2.53 -17.04
N GLN A 57 -0.98 2.73 -16.74
CA GLN A 57 -1.66 2.09 -15.61
C GLN A 57 -2.52 0.96 -16.15
N PHE A 58 -2.36 -0.21 -15.54
CA PHE A 58 -3.11 -1.41 -15.88
C PHE A 58 -3.91 -1.89 -14.66
N ALA A 59 -4.98 -2.62 -14.91
CA ALA A 59 -5.65 -3.45 -13.92
C ALA A 59 -5.59 -4.90 -14.39
N MET A 60 -5.34 -5.82 -13.46
CA MET A 60 -5.39 -7.26 -13.71
C MET A 60 -6.60 -7.81 -12.95
N ALA A 61 -7.60 -8.32 -13.67
CA ALA A 61 -8.78 -8.92 -13.07
C ALA A 61 -9.06 -10.26 -13.75
N GLU A 62 -9.20 -11.33 -12.98
CA GLU A 62 -9.44 -12.69 -13.49
C GLU A 62 -8.44 -13.12 -14.59
N ASN A 63 -7.17 -12.73 -14.43
CA ASN A 63 -6.07 -12.94 -15.40
C ASN A 63 -6.24 -12.21 -16.74
N ILE A 64 -7.13 -11.22 -16.82
CA ILE A 64 -7.29 -10.34 -17.98
C ILE A 64 -6.61 -9.01 -17.69
N LEU A 65 -5.72 -8.58 -18.61
CA LEU A 65 -5.05 -7.29 -18.55
C LEU A 65 -5.93 -6.19 -19.17
N TYR A 66 -6.35 -5.24 -18.33
CA TYR A 66 -7.07 -4.03 -18.75
C TYR A 66 -6.13 -2.83 -18.74
N VAL A 67 -6.20 -2.02 -19.79
CA VAL A 67 -5.52 -0.71 -19.85
C VAL A 67 -6.43 0.32 -19.20
N LEU A 68 -5.95 1.02 -18.17
CA LEU A 68 -6.70 2.10 -17.52
C LEU A 68 -6.42 3.43 -18.22
N GLU A 69 -5.15 3.82 -18.29
CA GLU A 69 -4.71 5.05 -18.95
C GLU A 69 -3.23 4.98 -19.37
N ALA A 70 -2.87 5.83 -20.33
CA ALA A 70 -1.50 6.03 -20.78
C ALA A 70 -1.14 7.53 -20.66
N ASN A 71 -0.03 7.81 -19.99
CA ASN A 71 0.50 9.14 -19.74
C ASN A 71 1.84 9.26 -20.48
N PRO A 72 1.89 9.81 -21.72
CA PRO A 72 3.12 9.93 -22.52
C PRO A 72 4.02 11.08 -22.02
N ARG A 73 4.37 11.02 -20.74
CA ARG A 73 5.21 11.97 -20.00
C ARG A 73 5.84 11.26 -18.80
N ALA A 74 6.72 11.95 -18.09
CA ALA A 74 7.19 11.48 -16.79
C ALA A 74 6.02 11.37 -15.79
N SER A 75 5.99 10.27 -15.03
CA SER A 75 5.08 10.07 -13.88
C SER A 75 5.78 10.40 -12.57
N ARG A 76 4.98 10.61 -11.51
CA ARG A 76 5.46 10.81 -10.14
C ARG A 76 6.34 9.65 -9.62
N THR A 77 6.20 8.46 -10.20
CA THR A 77 6.92 7.24 -9.80
C THR A 77 8.32 7.11 -10.41
N VAL A 78 8.70 7.95 -11.38
CA VAL A 78 10.02 7.89 -12.03
C VAL A 78 11.19 8.00 -11.03
N PRO A 79 11.17 8.91 -10.04
CA PRO A 79 12.21 8.98 -9.01
C PRO A 79 12.31 7.70 -8.17
N PHE A 80 11.19 7.16 -7.69
CA PHE A 80 11.16 5.90 -6.94
C PHE A 80 11.78 4.74 -7.74
N VAL A 81 11.34 4.56 -8.98
CA VAL A 81 11.88 3.50 -9.86
C VAL A 81 13.38 3.71 -10.13
N SER A 82 13.81 4.96 -10.35
CA SER A 82 15.23 5.26 -10.58
C SER A 82 16.09 4.96 -9.35
N LYS A 83 15.57 5.20 -8.15
CA LYS A 83 16.26 4.87 -6.89
C LYS A 83 16.32 3.37 -6.64
N ALA A 84 15.22 2.66 -6.86
CA ALA A 84 15.17 1.21 -6.68
C ALA A 84 16.05 0.44 -7.66
N THR A 85 16.18 0.92 -8.91
CA THR A 85 16.93 0.23 -9.98
C THR A 85 18.35 0.76 -10.20
N GLY A 86 18.65 1.96 -9.72
CA GLY A 86 19.88 2.69 -10.03
C GLY A 86 19.91 3.29 -11.44
N VAL A 87 18.89 3.08 -12.27
CA VAL A 87 18.83 3.61 -13.64
C VAL A 87 18.28 5.03 -13.62
N PRO A 88 19.03 6.05 -14.11
CA PRO A 88 18.59 7.44 -14.08
C PRO A 88 17.57 7.74 -15.20
N LEU A 89 16.35 7.22 -15.07
CA LEU A 89 15.32 7.22 -16.12
C LEU A 89 14.99 8.62 -16.65
N ALA A 90 14.87 9.62 -15.77
CA ALA A 90 14.61 11.01 -16.19
C ALA A 90 15.77 11.59 -17.03
N LYS A 91 17.02 11.31 -16.66
CA LYS A 91 18.21 11.74 -17.41
C LYS A 91 18.28 11.05 -18.78
N ALA A 92 18.03 9.74 -18.81
CA ALA A 92 17.99 8.99 -20.07
C ALA A 92 16.88 9.51 -21.00
N ALA A 93 15.69 9.77 -20.46
CA ALA A 93 14.57 10.30 -21.22
C ALA A 93 14.86 11.69 -21.80
N ALA A 94 15.44 12.60 -21.01
CA ALA A 94 15.84 13.92 -21.50
C ALA A 94 16.83 13.82 -22.67
N ARG A 95 17.81 12.91 -22.59
CA ARG A 95 18.75 12.66 -23.69
C ARG A 95 18.08 12.06 -24.93
N ILE A 96 17.09 11.18 -24.74
CA ILE A 96 16.29 10.65 -25.84
C ILE A 96 15.51 11.76 -26.55
N SER A 97 14.92 12.70 -25.81
CA SER A 97 14.24 13.86 -26.37
C SER A 97 15.18 14.79 -27.16
N LEU A 98 16.49 14.74 -26.90
CA LEU A 98 17.53 15.46 -27.64
C LEU A 98 18.18 14.62 -28.77
N GLY A 99 17.63 13.45 -29.08
CA GLY A 99 18.06 12.61 -30.20
C GLY A 99 18.97 11.43 -29.86
N SER A 100 19.30 11.20 -28.58
CA SER A 100 19.98 9.96 -28.18
C SER A 100 19.07 8.74 -28.36
N THR A 101 19.64 7.58 -28.68
CA THR A 101 18.87 6.33 -28.77
C THR A 101 19.09 5.48 -27.52
N ILE A 102 18.17 4.57 -27.21
CA ILE A 102 18.38 3.59 -26.14
C ILE A 102 19.69 2.81 -26.39
N ALA A 103 20.00 2.48 -27.65
CA ALA A 103 21.24 1.78 -28.00
C ALA A 103 22.51 2.59 -27.66
N SER A 104 22.55 3.90 -27.97
CA SER A 104 23.71 4.73 -27.61
C SER A 104 23.84 4.85 -26.09
N LEU A 105 22.72 5.08 -25.39
CA LEU A 105 22.72 5.20 -23.93
C LEU A 105 23.14 3.91 -23.22
N ARG A 106 22.90 2.75 -23.83
CA ARG A 106 23.43 1.45 -23.36
C ARG A 106 24.93 1.32 -23.60
N ALA A 107 25.40 1.69 -24.79
CA ALA A 107 26.82 1.65 -25.13
C ALA A 107 27.67 2.55 -24.21
N GLU A 108 27.11 3.69 -23.77
CA GLU A 108 27.73 4.62 -22.83
C GLU A 108 27.58 4.22 -21.35
N GLY A 109 26.85 3.14 -21.05
CA GLY A 109 26.62 2.67 -19.68
C GLY A 109 25.61 3.48 -18.85
N LEU A 110 24.85 4.40 -19.46
CA LEU A 110 23.78 5.13 -18.76
C LEU A 110 22.55 4.25 -18.51
N LEU A 111 22.28 3.30 -19.42
CA LEU A 111 21.21 2.31 -19.32
C LEU A 111 21.80 0.89 -19.21
N PRO A 112 21.05 -0.10 -18.66
CA PRO A 112 21.49 -1.49 -18.63
C PRO A 112 21.88 -2.00 -20.01
N THR A 113 23.04 -2.65 -20.12
CA THR A 113 23.63 -3.12 -21.40
C THR A 113 22.68 -4.00 -22.20
N SER A 114 21.85 -4.79 -21.52
CA SER A 114 20.76 -5.57 -22.09
C SER A 114 19.56 -5.59 -21.14
N GLY A 115 18.42 -6.07 -21.63
CA GLY A 115 17.21 -6.23 -20.82
C GLY A 115 16.58 -4.93 -20.32
N ASP A 116 15.74 -5.08 -19.30
CA ASP A 116 15.04 -3.98 -18.63
C ASP A 116 15.76 -3.56 -17.34
N ALA A 117 15.32 -2.45 -16.74
CA ALA A 117 15.82 -2.08 -15.42
C ALA A 117 15.29 -3.04 -14.35
N VAL A 118 16.18 -3.48 -13.45
CA VAL A 118 15.88 -4.44 -12.39
C VAL A 118 16.13 -3.78 -11.04
N ALA A 119 15.17 -3.87 -10.13
CA ALA A 119 15.33 -3.32 -8.78
C ALA A 119 16.35 -4.12 -7.97
N LYS A 120 17.14 -3.42 -7.16
CA LYS A 120 18.14 -4.02 -6.29
C LYS A 120 17.58 -4.10 -4.87
N GLY A 121 17.04 -5.27 -4.52
CA GLY A 121 16.24 -5.46 -3.31
C GLY A 121 14.76 -5.16 -3.55
N ILE A 122 13.92 -5.53 -2.57
CA ILE A 122 12.49 -5.24 -2.57
C ILE A 122 12.30 -3.80 -2.07
N SER A 123 11.74 -2.96 -2.93
CA SER A 123 11.48 -1.55 -2.67
C SER A 123 9.98 -1.32 -2.56
N VAL A 124 9.52 -0.80 -1.43
CA VAL A 124 8.13 -0.43 -1.18
C VAL A 124 8.02 1.09 -1.10
N LYS A 125 7.14 1.67 -1.91
CA LYS A 125 6.72 3.07 -1.82
C LYS A 125 5.45 3.12 -0.98
N GLU A 126 5.39 4.03 0.00
CA GLU A 126 4.17 4.32 0.77
C GLU A 126 3.82 5.81 0.64
N ALA A 127 2.53 6.12 0.60
CA ALA A 127 2.02 7.48 0.50
C ALA A 127 1.93 8.14 1.89
N VAL A 128 2.09 9.47 1.95
CA VAL A 128 1.88 10.26 3.16
C VAL A 128 0.61 11.08 3.00
N LEU A 129 -0.37 10.79 3.86
CA LEU A 129 -1.73 11.34 3.78
C LEU A 129 -1.95 12.44 4.84
N PRO A 130 -2.57 13.57 4.48
CA PRO A 130 -2.68 14.74 5.36
C PRO A 130 -3.91 14.70 6.28
N TRP A 131 -4.43 13.52 6.64
CA TRP A 131 -5.69 13.38 7.40
C TRP A 131 -5.68 14.08 8.76
N ASN A 132 -4.52 14.17 9.40
CA ASN A 132 -4.34 14.86 10.67
C ASN A 132 -4.29 16.39 10.55
N ARG A 133 -4.19 16.94 9.32
CA ARG A 133 -4.09 18.39 9.06
C ARG A 133 -5.44 19.05 8.80
N PHE A 134 -6.43 18.28 8.35
CA PHE A 134 -7.70 18.84 7.88
C PHE A 134 -8.86 18.50 8.82
N ARG A 135 -9.65 19.53 9.13
CA ARG A 135 -10.93 19.42 9.84
C ARG A 135 -12.04 19.96 8.95
N ARG A 136 -13.24 19.43 9.13
CA ARG A 136 -14.47 19.94 8.53
C ARG A 136 -14.90 21.22 9.26
N VAL A 137 -15.85 21.93 8.67
CA VAL A 137 -16.43 23.18 9.22
C VAL A 137 -17.08 22.99 10.60
N ASP A 138 -17.53 21.77 10.91
CA ASP A 138 -18.10 21.40 12.21
C ASP A 138 -17.03 21.00 13.25
N GLY A 139 -15.75 21.20 12.95
CA GLY A 139 -14.60 20.91 13.83
C GLY A 139 -14.16 19.44 13.85
N ARG A 140 -14.91 18.54 13.19
CA ARG A 140 -14.60 17.10 13.12
C ARG A 140 -13.49 16.82 12.11
N GLY A 141 -12.76 15.71 12.27
CA GLY A 141 -11.72 15.33 11.31
C GLY A 141 -12.30 14.94 9.94
N VAL A 142 -11.46 15.01 8.90
CA VAL A 142 -11.82 14.44 7.60
C VAL A 142 -11.78 12.92 7.65
N ASP A 143 -12.55 12.27 6.78
CA ASP A 143 -12.58 10.82 6.74
C ASP A 143 -11.33 10.25 6.07
N ALA A 144 -10.64 9.34 6.76
CA ALA A 144 -9.43 8.68 6.28
C ALA A 144 -9.76 7.47 5.38
N VAL A 145 -10.61 7.69 4.37
CA VAL A 145 -10.95 6.68 3.36
C VAL A 145 -10.17 6.95 2.09
N LEU A 146 -9.49 5.90 1.61
CA LEU A 146 -8.88 5.86 0.29
C LEU A 146 -9.96 5.71 -0.79
N GLY A 147 -9.73 6.33 -1.94
CA GLY A 147 -10.67 6.31 -3.06
C GLY A 147 -10.00 6.60 -4.40
N PRO A 148 -10.78 6.85 -5.46
CA PRO A 148 -10.26 7.04 -6.81
C PRO A 148 -9.60 8.42 -7.03
N GLU A 149 -9.71 9.33 -6.06
CA GLU A 149 -9.06 10.64 -6.06
C GLU A 149 -7.82 10.62 -5.17
N MET A 150 -6.70 11.17 -5.68
CA MET A 150 -5.47 11.35 -4.90
C MET A 150 -5.63 12.41 -3.82
N ARG A 151 -5.16 12.11 -2.62
CA ARG A 151 -5.15 13.07 -1.51
C ARG A 151 -3.83 13.11 -0.74
N SER A 152 -2.90 12.20 -1.02
CA SER A 152 -1.54 12.22 -0.47
C SER A 152 -0.74 13.44 -0.94
N THR A 153 0.19 13.88 -0.09
CA THR A 153 1.05 15.05 -0.35
C THR A 153 2.53 14.69 -0.50
N GLY A 154 2.91 13.47 -0.08
CA GLY A 154 4.28 12.98 -0.16
C GLY A 154 4.33 11.46 -0.23
N GLU A 155 5.54 10.93 -0.32
CA GLU A 155 5.81 9.50 -0.36
C GLU A 155 7.13 9.18 0.33
N VAL A 156 7.25 7.95 0.82
CA VAL A 156 8.46 7.40 1.44
C VAL A 156 8.81 6.06 0.80
N MET A 157 10.06 5.63 0.94
CA MET A 157 10.56 4.38 0.38
C MET A 157 11.20 3.51 1.46
N GLY A 158 10.73 2.29 1.60
CA GLY A 158 11.41 1.22 2.34
C GLY A 158 12.10 0.27 1.39
N ILE A 159 13.36 -0.10 1.67
CA ILE A 159 14.14 -1.05 0.88
C ILE A 159 14.72 -2.14 1.78
N ALA A 160 14.57 -3.40 1.36
CA ALA A 160 15.04 -4.56 2.11
C ALA A 160 15.18 -5.81 1.23
N ASP A 161 15.75 -6.88 1.80
CA ASP A 161 15.86 -8.18 1.12
C ASP A 161 14.52 -8.94 1.17
N THR A 162 13.60 -8.58 2.07
CA THR A 162 12.27 -9.18 2.20
C THR A 162 11.15 -8.14 2.11
N PHE A 163 9.97 -8.55 1.63
CA PHE A 163 8.81 -7.66 1.53
C PHE A 163 8.35 -7.13 2.89
N GLY A 164 8.29 -8.00 3.91
CA GLY A 164 7.86 -7.60 5.26
C GLY A 164 8.76 -6.51 5.85
N GLU A 165 10.08 -6.64 5.71
CA GLU A 165 11.02 -5.62 6.18
C GLU A 165 10.90 -4.31 5.37
N ALA A 166 10.78 -4.38 4.04
CA ALA A 166 10.62 -3.20 3.19
C ALA A 166 9.32 -2.45 3.52
N TYR A 167 8.21 -3.18 3.69
CA TYR A 167 6.92 -2.62 4.09
C TYR A 167 6.97 -2.02 5.50
N ALA A 168 7.57 -2.71 6.47
CA ALA A 168 7.73 -2.15 7.82
C ALA A 168 8.51 -0.83 7.82
N LYS A 169 9.60 -0.73 7.04
CA LYS A 169 10.38 0.51 6.87
C LYS A 169 9.55 1.63 6.25
N SER A 170 8.71 1.31 5.27
CA SER A 170 7.84 2.31 4.63
C SER A 170 6.79 2.83 5.63
N GLN A 171 6.16 1.96 6.42
CA GLN A 171 5.20 2.36 7.46
C GLN A 171 5.83 3.25 8.54
N ILE A 172 7.01 2.85 9.05
CA ILE A 172 7.77 3.64 10.05
C ILE A 172 8.00 5.06 9.54
N SER A 173 8.28 5.20 8.25
CA SER A 173 8.64 6.49 7.63
C SER A 173 7.43 7.36 7.28
N SER A 174 6.24 6.78 7.07
CA SER A 174 5.04 7.52 6.65
C SER A 174 4.14 7.94 7.83
N PHE A 175 3.76 6.99 8.67
CA PHE A 175 2.74 7.19 9.72
C PHE A 175 3.20 6.76 11.12
N GLY A 176 4.31 6.01 11.21
CA GLY A 176 4.84 5.46 12.46
C GLY A 176 4.93 3.93 12.42
N PRO A 177 5.62 3.32 13.41
CA PRO A 177 5.80 1.88 13.43
C PRO A 177 4.48 1.13 13.59
N LEU A 178 4.31 0.03 12.86
CA LEU A 178 3.28 -0.96 13.17
C LEU A 178 3.57 -1.56 14.57
N PRO A 179 2.52 -1.88 15.36
CA PRO A 179 2.73 -2.43 16.69
C PRO A 179 3.35 -3.82 16.62
N LYS A 180 4.17 -4.17 17.62
CA LYS A 180 4.77 -5.51 17.78
C LYS A 180 3.95 -6.42 18.67
N SER A 181 3.04 -5.89 19.46
CA SER A 181 2.15 -6.61 20.38
C SER A 181 0.98 -5.70 20.74
N GLY A 182 -0.02 -6.23 21.43
CA GLY A 182 -1.13 -5.43 21.97
C GLY A 182 -2.48 -5.83 21.38
N THR A 183 -3.33 -4.84 21.15
CA THR A 183 -4.73 -5.05 20.79
C THR A 183 -5.03 -4.52 19.39
N VAL A 184 -5.60 -5.36 18.54
CA VAL A 184 -6.04 -4.98 17.19
C VAL A 184 -7.56 -4.99 17.12
N PHE A 185 -8.13 -3.90 16.63
CA PHE A 185 -9.56 -3.85 16.28
C PHE A 185 -9.76 -4.15 14.79
N ILE A 186 -10.66 -5.09 14.48
CA ILE A 186 -10.97 -5.53 13.12
C ILE A 186 -12.46 -5.35 12.84
N SER A 187 -12.78 -4.60 11.79
CA SER A 187 -14.15 -4.46 11.28
C SER A 187 -14.17 -4.46 9.76
N LEU A 188 -14.69 -5.54 9.19
CA LEU A 188 -14.66 -5.79 7.75
C LEU A 188 -16.03 -5.58 7.10
N ALA A 189 -16.01 -5.10 5.86
CA ALA A 189 -17.15 -5.10 4.97
C ALA A 189 -17.40 -6.52 4.47
N ASP A 190 -18.64 -6.85 4.10
CA ASP A 190 -19.00 -8.22 3.74
C ASP A 190 -18.18 -8.77 2.55
N LYS A 191 -17.87 -7.92 1.56
CA LYS A 191 -17.00 -8.28 0.43
C LYS A 191 -15.58 -8.69 0.83
N ASP A 192 -15.11 -8.17 1.97
CA ASP A 192 -13.73 -8.27 2.45
C ASP A 192 -13.56 -9.34 3.54
N LYS A 193 -14.67 -9.90 4.05
CA LYS A 193 -14.65 -10.89 5.12
C LYS A 193 -13.80 -12.10 4.77
N LYS A 194 -14.01 -12.68 3.58
CA LYS A 194 -13.28 -13.88 3.15
C LYS A 194 -11.78 -13.66 3.10
N SER A 195 -11.33 -12.55 2.51
CA SER A 195 -9.90 -12.22 2.39
C SER A 195 -9.27 -11.80 3.72
N GLY A 196 -10.05 -11.28 4.67
CA GLY A 196 -9.57 -10.88 5.99
C GLY A 196 -9.33 -12.02 7.00
N VAL A 197 -9.81 -13.25 6.74
CA VAL A 197 -9.67 -14.38 7.68
C VAL A 197 -8.21 -14.76 7.91
N ASN A 198 -7.45 -14.95 6.82
CA ASN A 198 -6.05 -15.37 6.90
C ASN A 198 -5.16 -14.36 7.66
N PRO A 199 -5.14 -13.06 7.32
CA PRO A 199 -4.34 -12.10 8.07
C PRO A 199 -4.79 -11.97 9.54
N ALA A 200 -6.09 -12.11 9.86
CA ALA A 200 -6.55 -12.14 11.25
C ALA A 200 -6.06 -13.37 12.02
N ARG A 201 -6.04 -14.55 11.38
CA ARG A 201 -5.47 -15.77 11.95
C ARG A 201 -3.99 -15.59 12.28
N GLU A 202 -3.25 -14.99 11.36
CA GLU A 202 -1.83 -14.70 11.54
C GLU A 202 -1.60 -13.70 12.68
N LEU A 203 -2.37 -12.61 12.79
CA LEU A 203 -2.27 -11.70 13.94
C LEU A 203 -2.54 -12.41 15.28
N SER A 204 -3.57 -13.26 15.32
CA SER A 204 -3.87 -14.05 16.53
C SER A 204 -2.70 -14.98 16.89
N ALA A 205 -2.09 -15.63 15.89
CA ALA A 205 -0.90 -16.47 16.09
C ALA A 205 0.34 -15.68 16.53
N LEU A 206 0.44 -14.40 16.15
CA LEU A 206 1.49 -13.47 16.62
C LEU A 206 1.24 -12.92 18.03
N GLY A 207 0.16 -13.37 18.70
CA GLY A 207 -0.13 -13.04 20.10
C GLY A 207 -0.95 -11.77 20.31
N PHE A 208 -1.53 -11.18 19.26
CA PHE A 208 -2.40 -10.01 19.42
C PHE A 208 -3.76 -10.37 20.01
N ARG A 209 -4.26 -9.51 20.89
CA ARG A 209 -5.67 -9.55 21.32
C ARG A 209 -6.54 -8.95 20.22
N LEU A 210 -7.48 -9.72 19.70
CA LEU A 210 -8.38 -9.25 18.65
C LEU A 210 -9.71 -8.78 19.22
N LEU A 211 -10.13 -7.58 18.82
CA LEU A 211 -11.46 -7.01 19.07
C LEU A 211 -12.16 -6.86 17.72
N ALA A 212 -13.46 -7.13 17.65
CA ALA A 212 -14.19 -7.04 16.40
C ALA A 212 -15.65 -6.63 16.57
N THR A 213 -16.23 -6.01 15.54
CA THR A 213 -17.69 -5.81 15.51
C THR A 213 -18.40 -7.16 15.37
N ASP A 214 -19.61 -7.28 15.89
CA ASP A 214 -20.41 -8.52 15.91
C ASP A 214 -20.29 -9.38 14.63
N GLY A 215 -20.60 -8.80 13.45
CA GLY A 215 -20.53 -9.55 12.19
C GLY A 215 -19.12 -9.98 11.74
N THR A 216 -18.07 -9.30 12.19
CA THR A 216 -16.68 -9.72 11.95
C THR A 216 -16.25 -10.75 13.00
N ALA A 217 -16.63 -10.58 14.26
CA ALA A 217 -16.34 -11.52 15.33
C ALA A 217 -16.96 -12.91 15.07
N ARG A 218 -18.20 -12.97 14.56
CA ARG A 218 -18.84 -14.23 14.17
C ARG A 218 -18.03 -14.98 13.10
N LEU A 219 -17.64 -14.29 12.03
CA LEU A 219 -16.78 -14.85 10.98
C LEU A 219 -15.47 -15.40 11.54
N LEU A 220 -14.80 -14.63 12.42
CA LEU A 220 -13.54 -15.05 13.04
C LEU A 220 -13.75 -16.30 13.90
N SER A 221 -14.81 -16.33 14.72
CA SER A 221 -15.17 -17.48 15.55
C SER A 221 -15.47 -18.73 14.73
N GLU A 222 -16.21 -18.61 13.62
CA GLU A 222 -16.49 -19.72 12.69
C GLU A 222 -15.20 -20.32 12.09
N ASN A 223 -14.12 -19.52 12.03
CA ASN A 223 -12.82 -19.93 11.54
C ASN A 223 -11.83 -20.31 12.66
N GLY A 224 -12.30 -20.42 13.91
CA GLY A 224 -11.51 -20.78 15.09
C GLY A 224 -10.54 -19.69 15.56
N ILE A 225 -10.82 -18.42 15.24
CA ILE A 225 -10.00 -17.26 15.61
C ILE A 225 -10.69 -16.53 16.76
N PRO A 226 -10.10 -16.49 17.98
CA PRO A 226 -10.71 -15.82 19.11
C PRO A 226 -10.71 -14.30 18.93
N ALA A 227 -11.87 -13.68 19.08
CA ALA A 227 -12.03 -12.23 19.05
C ALA A 227 -13.10 -11.78 20.06
N VAL A 228 -12.82 -10.68 20.76
CA VAL A 228 -13.77 -10.06 21.70
C VAL A 228 -14.73 -9.17 20.92
N VAL A 229 -16.03 -9.41 21.07
CA VAL A 229 -17.06 -8.56 20.45
C VAL A 229 -17.04 -7.18 21.12
N VAL A 230 -16.99 -6.12 20.31
CA VAL A 230 -17.08 -4.73 20.79
C VAL A 230 -18.24 -3.97 20.16
N ARG A 231 -18.78 -3.02 20.92
CA ARG A 231 -19.93 -2.20 20.52
C ARG A 231 -19.50 -1.17 19.48
N LYS A 232 -20.34 -0.94 18.48
CA LYS A 232 -20.23 0.18 17.54
C LYS A 232 -20.52 1.49 18.27
N ASN A 233 -20.06 2.61 17.71
CA ASN A 233 -20.33 3.94 18.27
C ASN A 233 -21.83 4.23 18.37
N SER A 234 -22.60 3.88 17.34
CA SER A 234 -24.06 4.02 17.27
C SER A 234 -24.83 3.25 18.34
N GLN A 235 -24.22 2.25 18.98
CA GLN A 235 -24.86 1.45 20.01
C GLN A 235 -24.71 2.06 21.41
N GLY A 236 -23.88 3.10 21.57
CA GLY A 236 -23.57 3.73 22.86
C GLY A 236 -22.91 2.78 23.85
N THR A 237 -22.54 3.31 25.01
CA THR A 237 -22.07 2.52 26.15
C THR A 237 -23.16 1.54 26.58
N GLY A 238 -22.79 0.28 26.80
CA GLY A 238 -23.72 -0.75 27.23
C GLY A 238 -24.19 -0.56 28.68
N PRO A 239 -25.29 -1.20 29.08
CA PRO A 239 -25.87 -1.07 30.42
C PRO A 239 -24.93 -1.52 31.54
N MET A 240 -23.95 -2.38 31.23
CA MET A 240 -22.93 -2.84 32.18
C MET A 240 -21.60 -2.08 32.04
N GLY A 241 -21.61 -0.90 31.40
CA GLY A 241 -20.40 -0.10 31.17
C GLY A 241 -19.55 -0.58 29.99
N GLU A 242 -20.09 -1.41 29.11
CA GLU A 242 -19.38 -1.89 27.93
C GLU A 242 -19.08 -0.73 26.97
N LYS A 243 -17.79 -0.39 26.83
CA LYS A 243 -17.35 0.70 25.97
C LYS A 243 -17.59 0.39 24.49
N THR A 244 -17.87 1.43 23.72
CA THR A 244 -17.83 1.41 22.26
C THR A 244 -16.39 1.41 21.76
N ILE A 245 -16.19 0.99 20.52
CA ILE A 245 -14.87 1.04 19.89
C ILE A 245 -14.27 2.45 19.86
N VAL A 246 -15.08 3.49 19.68
CA VAL A 246 -14.57 4.88 19.67
C VAL A 246 -14.10 5.30 21.07
N GLU A 247 -14.77 4.85 22.12
CA GLU A 247 -14.32 5.07 23.50
C GLU A 247 -13.02 4.31 23.80
N LEU A 248 -12.88 3.06 23.33
CA LEU A 248 -11.64 2.28 23.46
C LEU A 248 -10.46 2.92 22.71
N LEU A 249 -10.70 3.40 21.47
CA LEU A 249 -9.69 4.15 20.69
C LEU A 249 -9.25 5.41 21.45
N ASN A 250 -10.21 6.15 22.01
CA ASN A 250 -9.91 7.35 22.79
C ASN A 250 -9.23 7.06 24.14
N GLY A 251 -9.46 5.86 24.68
CA GLY A 251 -8.81 5.36 25.90
C GLY A 251 -7.38 4.87 25.70
N GLY A 252 -6.93 4.69 24.45
CA GLY A 252 -5.62 4.12 24.14
C GLY A 252 -5.58 2.59 24.29
N ASP A 253 -6.73 1.93 24.24
CA ASP A 253 -6.85 0.48 24.42
C ASP A 253 -6.56 -0.32 23.11
N ILE A 254 -6.27 0.37 22.00
CA ILE A 254 -6.13 -0.19 20.65
C ILE A 254 -4.82 0.30 20.01
N ASP A 255 -4.01 -0.64 19.51
CA ASP A 255 -2.71 -0.37 18.90
C ASP A 255 -2.74 -0.38 17.36
N LEU A 256 -3.74 -1.05 16.77
CA LEU A 256 -3.94 -1.10 15.32
C LEU A 256 -5.43 -1.22 14.97
N VAL A 257 -5.84 -0.51 13.93
CA VAL A 257 -7.20 -0.59 13.39
C VAL A 257 -7.20 -1.14 11.97
N ILE A 258 -7.97 -2.19 11.75
CA ILE A 258 -8.34 -2.70 10.43
C ILE A 258 -9.81 -2.36 10.17
N ASN A 259 -10.08 -1.41 9.28
CA ASN A 259 -11.45 -1.00 8.96
C ASN A 259 -11.68 -0.82 7.45
N THR A 260 -12.23 -1.83 6.80
CA THR A 260 -12.57 -1.74 5.37
C THR A 260 -13.93 -1.05 5.18
N PRO A 261 -14.04 -0.01 4.32
CA PRO A 261 -15.27 0.74 4.13
C PRO A 261 -16.33 -0.06 3.35
N VAL A 262 -17.61 0.18 3.66
CA VAL A 262 -18.75 -0.44 2.97
C VAL A 262 -19.18 0.44 1.79
N GLY A 263 -18.65 0.19 0.59
CA GLY A 263 -19.11 0.82 -0.66
C GLY A 263 -19.08 2.36 -0.69
N ARG A 264 -19.88 2.97 -1.58
CA ARG A 264 -20.05 4.44 -1.66
C ARG A 264 -20.92 4.92 -0.50
N GLY A 265 -20.29 5.20 0.65
CA GLY A 265 -20.95 5.86 1.76
C GLY A 265 -20.25 5.61 3.08
N THR A 266 -20.18 6.66 3.89
CA THR A 266 -19.74 6.54 5.28
C THR A 266 -20.94 6.13 6.12
N ARG A 267 -21.07 4.85 6.49
CA ARG A 267 -21.85 4.55 7.70
C ARG A 267 -21.19 5.34 8.84
N ALA A 268 -21.99 6.10 9.59
CA ALA A 268 -21.52 7.02 10.62
C ALA A 268 -20.49 6.38 11.58
N ASP A 269 -20.65 5.09 11.88
CA ASP A 269 -19.71 4.31 12.70
C ASP A 269 -18.31 4.17 12.10
N GLY A 270 -18.21 3.81 10.82
CA GLY A 270 -16.91 3.63 10.15
C GLY A 270 -16.14 4.94 10.07
N TRP A 271 -16.85 6.03 9.78
CA TRP A 271 -16.30 7.38 9.80
C TRP A 271 -15.78 7.77 11.19
N ALA A 272 -16.55 7.48 12.25
CA ALA A 272 -16.16 7.78 13.63
C ALA A 272 -14.91 7.00 14.04
N ILE A 273 -14.83 5.71 13.69
CA ILE A 273 -13.66 4.84 13.95
C ILE A 273 -12.41 5.42 13.27
N ARG A 274 -12.48 5.71 11.97
CA ARG A 274 -11.32 6.18 11.21
C ARG A 274 -10.84 7.55 11.70
N THR A 275 -11.78 8.46 11.93
CA THR A 275 -11.47 9.80 12.44
C THR A 275 -10.84 9.74 13.82
N ALA A 276 -11.38 8.92 14.73
CA ALA A 276 -10.80 8.72 16.07
C ALA A 276 -9.39 8.12 16.01
N SER A 277 -9.17 7.15 15.11
CA SER A 277 -7.85 6.51 14.93
C SER A 277 -6.80 7.53 14.49
N VAL A 278 -7.10 8.34 13.47
CA VAL A 278 -6.20 9.40 13.00
C VAL A 278 -5.94 10.45 14.09
N GLN A 279 -6.98 10.88 14.82
CA GLN A 279 -6.84 11.87 15.90
C GLN A 279 -5.95 11.36 17.04
N ARG A 280 -5.96 10.06 17.31
CA ARG A 280 -5.14 9.42 18.34
C ARG A 280 -3.79 8.91 17.83
N SER A 281 -3.47 9.15 16.55
CA SER A 281 -2.26 8.63 15.91
C SER A 281 -2.14 7.11 16.02
N ILE A 282 -3.28 6.41 15.99
CA ILE A 282 -3.34 4.95 15.96
C ILE A 282 -3.27 4.52 14.48
N PRO A 283 -2.31 3.66 14.08
CA PRO A 283 -2.23 3.15 12.73
C PRO A 283 -3.56 2.55 12.26
N ILE A 284 -3.97 2.89 11.05
CA ILE A 284 -5.23 2.42 10.47
C ILE A 284 -5.05 1.96 9.03
N ILE A 285 -5.60 0.79 8.75
CA ILE A 285 -5.55 0.14 7.45
C ILE A 285 -6.98 -0.07 6.96
N THR A 286 -7.26 0.38 5.75
CA THR A 286 -8.62 0.39 5.19
C THR A 286 -8.84 -0.62 4.07
N THR A 287 -7.87 -1.51 3.81
CA THR A 287 -7.95 -2.53 2.75
C THR A 287 -7.46 -3.89 3.26
N THR A 288 -7.95 -4.97 2.67
CA THR A 288 -7.53 -6.33 3.05
C THR A 288 -6.13 -6.68 2.55
N ALA A 289 -5.72 -6.12 1.41
CA ALA A 289 -4.36 -6.25 0.91
C ALA A 289 -3.35 -5.50 1.81
N GLY A 290 -3.65 -4.27 2.22
CA GLY A 290 -2.88 -3.54 3.22
C GLY A 290 -2.83 -4.27 4.56
N PHE A 291 -3.93 -4.93 4.95
CA PHE A 291 -3.97 -5.74 6.17
C PHE A 291 -2.98 -6.92 6.07
N SER A 292 -2.99 -7.65 4.96
CA SER A 292 -2.04 -8.74 4.72
C SER A 292 -0.59 -8.25 4.69
N ALA A 293 -0.33 -7.10 4.07
CA ALA A 293 1.00 -6.49 4.04
C ALA A 293 1.48 -6.08 5.45
N ALA A 294 0.60 -5.50 6.27
CA ALA A 294 0.93 -5.14 7.64
C ALA A 294 1.25 -6.34 8.52
N VAL A 295 0.58 -7.48 8.33
CA VAL A 295 0.96 -8.71 9.05
C VAL A 295 2.39 -9.14 8.70
N GLN A 296 2.79 -9.06 7.42
CA GLN A 296 4.17 -9.34 7.02
C GLN A 296 5.17 -8.35 7.63
N GLY A 297 4.80 -7.06 7.69
CA GLY A 297 5.57 -6.03 8.38
C GLY A 297 5.74 -6.31 9.87
N ILE A 298 4.66 -6.67 10.57
CA ILE A 298 4.67 -7.00 12.00
C ILE A 298 5.54 -8.23 12.27
N LYS A 299 5.45 -9.28 11.43
CA LYS A 299 6.34 -10.44 11.52
C LYS A 299 7.81 -10.04 11.45
N ALA A 300 8.18 -9.20 10.49
CA ALA A 300 9.55 -8.72 10.36
C ALA A 300 10.00 -7.88 11.59
N LEU A 301 9.10 -7.06 12.14
CA LEU A 301 9.36 -6.25 13.33
C LEU A 301 9.51 -7.06 14.62
N GLN A 302 8.71 -8.12 14.80
CA GLN A 302 8.82 -9.06 15.92
C GLN A 302 10.10 -9.90 15.82
N ALA A 303 10.49 -10.31 14.61
CA ALA A 303 11.74 -11.04 14.38
C ALA A 303 13.01 -10.17 14.53
N GLY A 304 12.88 -8.85 14.63
CA GLY A 304 14.01 -7.93 14.83
C GLY A 304 14.85 -7.68 13.57
N VAL A 305 14.31 -7.94 12.37
CA VAL A 305 15.05 -7.94 11.11
C VAL A 305 15.07 -6.54 10.47
N LEU A 306 15.37 -5.47 11.22
CA LEU A 306 15.51 -4.13 10.62
C LEU A 306 16.99 -3.81 10.38
N SER A 307 17.42 -3.93 9.12
CA SER A 307 18.76 -3.54 8.68
C SER A 307 18.75 -2.16 8.02
N VAL A 308 19.90 -1.48 7.99
CA VAL A 308 20.07 -0.23 7.24
C VAL A 308 21.26 -0.37 6.30
N SER A 309 21.12 0.17 5.10
CA SER A 309 22.18 0.19 4.10
C SER A 309 22.01 1.44 3.22
N PRO A 310 23.11 2.15 2.90
CA PRO A 310 23.06 3.25 1.95
C PRO A 310 22.66 2.73 0.55
N ILE A 311 22.07 3.60 -0.26
CA ILE A 311 21.61 3.23 -1.61
C ILE A 311 22.77 2.74 -2.49
N GLN A 312 23.98 3.25 -2.30
CA GLN A 312 25.18 2.86 -3.03
C GLN A 312 25.55 1.40 -2.80
N GLU A 313 25.26 0.84 -1.63
CA GLU A 313 25.49 -0.58 -1.33
C GLU A 313 24.39 -1.46 -1.92
N TRP A 314 23.13 -1.02 -1.86
CA TRP A 314 22.03 -1.70 -2.56
C TRP A 314 22.31 -1.82 -4.05
N LEU A 315 22.76 -0.76 -4.69
CA LEU A 315 23.01 -0.73 -6.13
C LEU A 315 24.22 -1.59 -6.59
N LYS A 316 25.04 -2.08 -5.65
CA LYS A 316 26.13 -3.02 -5.93
C LYS A 316 25.70 -4.49 -5.90
N LYS A 317 24.59 -4.82 -5.22
CA LYS A 317 23.98 -6.15 -5.27
C LYS A 317 23.46 -6.43 -6.68
#